data_AF-A0A920RHF1-F1
#
_entry.id   AF-A0A920RHF1-F1
#
_cell.length_a   1.000
_cell.length_b   1.000
_cell.length_c   1.000
_cell.angle_alpha   90.00
_cell.angle_beta   90.00
_cell.angle_gamma   90.00
#
_symmetry.space_group_name_H-M   'P 1'
#
loop_
_entity.id
_entity.type
_entity.pdbx_description
1 polymer ?
#
loop_
_entity_poly.entity_id
_entity_poly.type
_entity_poly.pdbx_seq_one_letter_code
_entity_poly.pdbx_strand_id
1 'polypeptide(L)'
;MCRFDSVKARPGGGYNRWFTVVLRQGRYREVRRLWQAVGGTVSRLIRVRFGPVRLPRDLDRGRTRFIDYELQEKLYRLANVSPS
;
A
#
# COMPACT_ATOMS: atom_id res chain seq x y z
N MET A 1 5.83 -1.77 -18.39
CA MET A 1 7.01 -1.39 -17.58
C MET A 1 6.53 -1.15 -16.15
N CYS A 2 7.25 -1.66 -15.13
CA CYS A 2 6.89 -1.44 -13.72
C CYS A 2 7.39 -0.06 -13.27
N ARG A 3 6.62 0.66 -12.45
CA ARG A 3 7.07 1.94 -11.88
C ARG A 3 6.33 2.29 -10.60
N PHE A 4 6.95 3.12 -9.77
CA PHE A 4 6.22 3.84 -8.73
C PHE A 4 5.50 5.03 -9.35
N ASP A 5 4.21 5.19 -9.05
CA ASP A 5 3.46 6.38 -9.45
C ASP A 5 3.77 7.57 -8.51
N SER A 6 4.20 7.29 -7.28
CA SER A 6 4.71 8.29 -6.34
C SER A 6 5.70 7.62 -5.38
N VAL A 7 6.75 8.35 -5.02
CA VAL A 7 7.70 7.99 -3.97
C VAL A 7 7.87 9.20 -3.05
N LYS A 8 7.62 9.03 -1.75
CA LYS A 8 7.79 10.08 -0.74
C LYS A 8 8.63 9.56 0.41
N ALA A 9 9.77 10.20 0.67
CA ALA A 9 10.57 9.93 1.86
C ALA A 9 9.80 10.39 3.11
N ARG A 10 9.85 9.59 4.18
CA ARG A 10 9.36 10.01 5.49
C ARG A 10 10.53 10.55 6.32
N PRO A 11 10.31 11.59 7.13
CA PRO A 11 11.32 12.07 8.08
C PRO A 11 11.75 10.94 9.04
N GLY A 12 13.02 10.95 9.41
CA GLY A 12 13.60 9.98 10.33
C GLY A 12 15.11 9.87 10.16
N GLY A 13 15.79 9.35 11.19
CA GLY A 13 17.24 9.10 11.21
C GLY A 13 17.56 7.61 11.33
N GLY A 14 18.85 7.28 11.22
CA GLY A 14 19.39 5.91 11.33
C GLY A 14 19.73 5.24 10.00
N TYR A 15 20.15 3.98 10.07
CA TYR A 15 20.64 3.22 8.91
C TYR A 15 19.55 2.90 7.86
N ASN A 16 18.29 2.81 8.27
CA ASN A 16 17.16 2.52 7.38
C ASN A 16 16.27 3.76 7.20
N ARG A 17 15.81 4.01 5.97
CA ARG A 17 14.86 5.09 5.65
C ARG A 17 13.49 4.54 5.24
N TRP A 18 12.43 5.23 5.66
CA TRP A 18 11.06 4.88 5.32
C TRP A 18 10.59 5.65 4.08
N PHE A 19 9.95 4.95 3.16
CA PHE A 19 9.32 5.54 1.98
C PHE A 19 7.85 5.15 1.91
N THR A 20 7.00 6.12 1.58
CA THR A 20 5.63 5.87 1.14
C THR A 20 5.63 5.81 -0.37
N VAL A 21 5.25 4.67 -0.93
CA VAL A 21 5.17 4.46 -2.38
C VAL A 21 3.74 4.17 -2.82
N VAL A 22 3.39 4.59 -4.03
CA VAL A 22 2.10 4.28 -4.67
C VAL A 22 2.36 3.51 -5.95
N LEU A 23 1.60 2.43 -6.15
CA LEU A 23 1.53 1.68 -7.39
C LEU A 23 0.06 1.48 -7.77
N ARG A 24 -0.24 1.56 -9.06
CA ARG A 24 -1.54 1.14 -9.62
C ARG A 24 -1.52 -0.30 -10.16
N GLN A 25 -0.33 -0.87 -10.30
CA GLN A 25 -0.11 -2.26 -10.72
C GLN A 25 0.25 -3.12 -9.49
N GLY A 26 0.14 -4.44 -9.63
CA GLY A 26 0.40 -5.40 -8.56
C GLY A 26 1.23 -6.58 -9.03
N ARG A 27 2.28 -6.36 -9.83
CA ARG A 27 3.11 -7.46 -10.34
C ARG A 27 3.88 -8.14 -9.20
N TYR A 28 4.24 -9.41 -9.38
CA TYR A 28 4.96 -10.19 -8.37
C TYR A 28 6.20 -9.45 -7.87
N ARG A 29 6.29 -9.23 -6.54
CA ARG A 29 7.38 -8.54 -5.84
C ARG A 29 7.78 -7.19 -6.44
N GLU A 30 6.86 -6.48 -7.09
CA GLU A 30 7.15 -5.27 -7.86
C GLU A 30 7.89 -4.19 -7.06
N VAL A 31 7.44 -3.88 -5.83
CA VAL A 31 8.10 -2.92 -4.94
C VAL A 31 9.56 -3.30 -4.67
N ARG A 32 9.81 -4.58 -4.36
CA ARG A 32 11.17 -5.07 -4.04
C ARG A 32 12.07 -5.02 -5.27
N ARG A 33 11.54 -5.39 -6.44
CA ARG A 33 12.28 -5.35 -7.71
C ARG A 33 12.63 -3.93 -8.12
N LEU A 34 11.70 -2.98 -7.97
CA LEU A 34 11.94 -1.56 -8.28
C LEU A 34 13.03 -0.94 -7.40
N TRP A 35 13.03 -1.24 -6.10
CA TRP A 35 14.10 -0.79 -5.21
C TRP A 35 15.44 -1.45 -5.53
N GLN A 36 15.45 -2.76 -5.80
CA GLN A 36 16.67 -3.49 -6.17
C GLN A 36 17.29 -2.95 -7.47
N ALA A 37 16.45 -2.55 -8.44
CA ALA A 37 16.91 -1.97 -9.70
C ALA A 37 17.68 -0.65 -9.53
N VAL A 38 17.52 0.05 -8.39
CA VAL A 38 18.27 1.26 -8.03
C VAL A 38 19.27 1.03 -6.89
N GLY A 39 19.65 -0.23 -6.62
CA GLY A 39 20.63 -0.60 -5.59
C GLY A 39 20.10 -0.60 -4.15
N GLY A 40 18.79 -0.44 -3.95
CA GLY A 40 18.15 -0.44 -2.64
C GLY A 40 17.65 -1.83 -2.21
N THR A 41 17.82 -2.14 -0.92
CA THR A 41 17.26 -3.36 -0.32
C THR A 41 16.06 -3.04 0.55
N VAL A 42 14.98 -3.81 0.42
CA VAL A 42 13.76 -3.64 1.22
C VAL A 42 13.81 -4.54 2.45
N SER A 43 14.12 -3.97 3.62
CA SER A 43 14.09 -4.68 4.90
C SER A 43 12.66 -4.94 5.40
N ARG A 44 11.76 -3.96 5.24
CA ARG A 44 10.36 -4.04 5.66
C ARG A 44 9.42 -3.46 4.60
N LEU A 45 8.33 -4.17 4.33
CA LEU A 45 7.27 -3.74 3.42
C LEU A 45 5.91 -3.95 4.09
N ILE A 46 5.13 -2.89 4.20
CA ILE A 46 3.78 -2.91 4.75
C ILE A 46 2.86 -2.21 3.77
N ARG A 47 1.77 -2.87 3.36
CA ARG A 47 0.70 -2.23 2.59
C ARG A 47 -0.22 -1.49 3.56
N VAL A 48 -0.15 -0.17 3.57
CA VAL A 48 -0.91 0.70 4.49
C VAL A 48 -2.23 1.21 3.90
N ARG A 49 -2.46 1.03 2.60
CA ARG A 49 -3.67 1.45 1.89
C ARG A 49 -3.90 0.57 0.66
N PHE A 50 -5.16 0.29 0.35
CA PHE A 50 -5.61 -0.34 -0.89
C PHE A 50 -6.89 0.35 -1.35
N GLY A 51 -6.83 1.05 -2.49
CA GLY A 51 -7.95 1.88 -2.96
C GLY A 51 -8.41 2.88 -1.89
N PRO A 52 -9.70 2.91 -1.52
CA PRO A 52 -10.20 3.77 -0.44
C PRO A 52 -9.87 3.23 0.96
N VAL A 53 -9.56 1.94 1.11
CA VAL A 53 -9.32 1.28 2.41
C VAL A 53 -7.94 1.61 2.95
N ARG A 54 -7.87 2.15 4.17
CA ARG A 54 -6.62 2.39 4.91
C ARG A 54 -6.47 1.33 6.00
N LEU A 55 -5.22 0.92 6.25
CA LEU A 55 -4.91 0.08 7.40
C LEU A 55 -5.10 0.91 8.69
N PRO A 56 -6.06 0.55 9.56
CA PRO A 56 -6.30 1.28 10.81
C PRO A 56 -5.11 1.13 11.75
N ARG A 57 -4.83 2.15 12.57
CA ARG A 57 -3.70 2.11 13.52
C ARG A 57 -4.01 1.28 14.77
N ASP A 58 -5.30 1.13 15.06
CA ASP A 58 -5.90 0.40 16.17
C ASP A 58 -6.18 -1.08 15.83
N LEU A 59 -5.89 -1.52 14.59
CA LEU A 59 -6.06 -2.92 14.20
C LEU A 59 -4.77 -3.71 14.43
N ASP A 60 -4.82 -4.63 15.38
CA ASP A 60 -3.70 -5.52 15.69
C ASP A 60 -3.32 -6.41 14.50
N ARG A 61 -2.03 -6.79 14.45
CA ARG A 61 -1.52 -7.68 13.40
C ARG A 61 -2.26 -9.02 13.42
N GLY A 62 -2.67 -9.48 12.25
CA GLY A 62 -3.39 -10.74 12.09
C GLY A 62 -4.88 -10.67 12.43
N ARG A 63 -5.39 -9.52 12.89
CA ARG A 63 -6.83 -9.31 13.11
C ARG A 63 -7.49 -8.75 11.85
N THR A 64 -8.81 -8.92 11.81
CA THR A 64 -9.69 -8.44 10.75
C THR A 64 -10.85 -7.67 11.36
N ARG A 65 -11.41 -6.72 10.61
CA ARG A 65 -12.59 -5.97 10.99
C ARG A 65 -13.42 -5.70 9.74
N PHE A 66 -14.73 -5.69 9.88
CA PHE A 66 -15.63 -5.23 8.82
C PHE A 66 -15.44 -3.73 8.57
N ILE A 67 -15.58 -3.32 7.31
CA ILE A 67 -15.63 -1.90 6.93
C ILE A 67 -17.06 -1.40 7.04
N ASP A 68 -17.22 -0.09 7.24
CA ASP A 68 -18.54 0.54 7.21
C ASP A 68 -19.13 0.54 5.78
N TYR A 69 -20.44 0.78 5.71
CA TYR A 69 -21.20 0.77 4.46
C TYR A 69 -20.69 1.84 3.46
N GLU A 70 -20.32 3.02 3.95
CA GLU A 70 -19.82 4.10 3.10
C GLU A 70 -18.50 3.71 2.41
N LEU A 71 -17.59 3.08 3.13
CA LEU A 71 -16.32 2.59 2.60
C LEU A 71 -16.54 1.40 1.64
N GLN A 72 -17.53 0.56 1.92
CA GLN A 72 -17.93 -0.54 1.05
C GLN A 72 -18.47 -0.02 -0.29
N GLU A 73 -19.38 0.96 -0.28
CA GLU A 73 -19.88 1.61 -1.51
C GLU A 73 -18.75 2.24 -2.33
N LYS A 74 -17.84 2.96 -1.67
CA LYS A 74 -16.67 3.56 -2.34
C LYS A 74 -15.80 2.51 -3.03
N LEU A 75 -15.64 1.34 -2.40
CA LEU A 75 -14.86 0.25 -2.97
C LEU A 75 -15.58 -0.38 -4.17
N TYR A 76 -16.88 -0.64 -4.06
CA TYR A 76 -17.70 -1.17 -5.16
C TYR A 76 -17.70 -0.24 -6.37
N ARG A 77 -17.93 1.05 -6.15
CA ARG A 77 -17.86 2.06 -7.21
C ARG A 77 -16.49 2.09 -7.89
N LEU A 78 -15.40 1.99 -7.12
CA LEU A 78 -14.04 1.98 -7.67
C LEU A 78 -13.71 0.70 -8.46
N ALA A 79 -14.35 -0.41 -8.09
CA ALA A 79 -14.21 -1.69 -8.78
C ALA A 79 -15.13 -1.83 -10.01
N ASN A 80 -16.02 -0.87 -10.26
CA ASN A 80 -17.11 -0.98 -11.22
C ASN A 80 -17.98 -2.24 -11.00
N VAL A 81 -18.27 -2.53 -9.73
CA VAL A 81 -19.14 -3.65 -9.32
C VAL A 81 -20.35 -3.07 -8.60
N SER A 82 -21.54 -3.60 -8.89
CA SER A 82 -22.76 -3.22 -8.18
C SER A 82 -22.74 -3.74 -6.74
N PRO A 83 -23.15 -2.94 -5.74
CA PRO A 83 -23.37 -3.43 -4.39
C PRO A 83 -24.40 -4.57 -4.40
N SER A 84 -24.11 -5.66 -3.67
CA SER A 84 -25.05 -6.76 -3.37
C SER A 84 -25.95 -6.43 -2.21
#